data_AF-A0AAE3CIG8-F1
#
_entry.id   AF-A0AAE3CIG8-F1
#
_cell.length_a   1.000
_cell.length_b   1.000
_cell.length_c   1.000
_cell.angle_alpha   90.00
_cell.angle_beta   90.00
_cell.angle_gamma   90.00
#
_symmetry.space_group_name_H-M   'P 1'
#
loop_
_entity.id
_entity.type
_entity.pdbx_description
1 polymer ?
#
loop_
_entity_poly.entity_id
_entity_poly.type
_entity_poly.pdbx_seq_one_letter_code
_entity_poly.pdbx_strand_id
1 'polypeptide(L)'
;MTPSPASRRRFAILLFSVIGLYGLFAAVLSWQVIQAQGSVRNNLSIALNSMDFLHQRQMDLENDPAVRNELQSAWAEHRALWVGSDAQRWALAFLGEWNKAAVAPACGAKAPAFVLGKAPENRQERACHVYVAVVDGRIQVTGYDTQGAAMDNFYESLYPFHVDGNPTR
;
A
#
# COMPACT_ATOMS: atom_id res chain seq x y z
N MET A 1 -8.19 -55.69 16.11
CA MET A 1 -8.97 -55.85 14.87
C MET A 1 -8.44 -54.85 13.84
N THR A 2 -7.92 -55.33 12.71
CA THR A 2 -7.43 -54.48 11.63
C THR A 2 -8.61 -54.02 10.76
N PRO A 3 -8.71 -52.72 10.42
CA PRO A 3 -9.81 -52.22 9.59
C PRO A 3 -9.77 -52.85 8.20
N SER A 4 -10.96 -53.22 7.68
CA SER A 4 -11.11 -53.91 6.40
C SER A 4 -10.67 -53.03 5.22
N PRO A 5 -10.23 -53.61 4.09
CA PRO A 5 -9.82 -52.85 2.90
C PRO A 5 -10.88 -51.85 2.41
N ALA A 6 -12.16 -52.22 2.49
CA ALA A 6 -13.28 -51.34 2.12
C ALA A 6 -13.42 -50.14 3.06
N SER A 7 -13.24 -50.33 4.37
CA SER A 7 -13.26 -49.23 5.36
C SER A 7 -12.08 -48.27 5.17
N ARG A 8 -10.88 -48.80 4.88
CA ARG A 8 -9.69 -47.99 4.56
C ARG A 8 -9.89 -47.16 3.30
N ARG A 9 -10.50 -47.73 2.26
CA ARG A 9 -10.81 -47.01 1.01
C ARG A 9 -11.83 -45.89 1.24
N ARG A 10 -12.90 -46.14 2.00
CA ARG A 10 -13.89 -45.09 2.34
C ARG A 10 -13.28 -43.97 3.17
N PHE A 11 -12.44 -44.31 4.15
CA PHE A 11 -11.71 -43.33 4.94
C PHE A 11 -10.75 -42.50 4.08
N ALA A 12 -9.98 -43.13 3.20
CA ALA A 12 -9.08 -42.43 2.29
C ALA A 12 -9.84 -41.46 1.36
N ILE A 13 -10.97 -41.90 0.79
CA ILE A 13 -11.82 -41.02 -0.04
C ILE A 13 -12.31 -39.83 0.78
N LEU A 14 -12.86 -40.04 1.98
CA LEU A 14 -13.29 -38.95 2.86
C LEU A 14 -12.15 -37.99 3.18
N LEU A 15 -10.98 -38.51 3.53
CA LEU A 15 -9.80 -37.71 3.85
C LEU A 15 -9.37 -36.85 2.65
N PHE A 16 -9.27 -37.44 1.45
CA PHE A 16 -8.92 -36.69 0.25
C PHE A 16 -9.98 -35.67 -0.13
N SER A 17 -11.27 -35.98 0.04
CA SER A 17 -12.35 -35.01 -0.17
C SER A 17 -12.26 -33.82 0.78
N VAL A 18 -11.99 -34.06 2.07
CA VAL A 18 -11.82 -32.98 3.06
C VAL A 18 -10.60 -32.13 2.74
N ILE A 19 -9.46 -32.74 2.41
CA ILE A 19 -8.24 -32.02 2.02
C ILE A 19 -8.49 -31.18 0.76
N GLY A 20 -9.13 -31.75 -0.26
CA GLY A 20 -9.45 -31.05 -1.51
C GLY A 20 -10.39 -29.85 -1.29
N LEU A 21 -11.46 -30.04 -0.51
CA LEU A 21 -12.40 -28.97 -0.17
C LEU A 21 -11.72 -27.85 0.63
N TYR A 22 -10.90 -28.21 1.63
CA TYR A 22 -10.15 -27.25 2.40
C TYR A 22 -9.17 -26.45 1.53
N GLY A 23 -8.40 -27.14 0.67
CA GLY A 23 -7.47 -26.49 -0.25
C GLY A 23 -8.16 -25.51 -1.20
N LEU A 24 -9.31 -25.90 -1.76
CA LEU A 24 -10.09 -25.04 -2.64
C LEU A 24 -10.65 -23.83 -1.90
N PHE A 25 -11.17 -24.03 -0.69
CA PHE A 25 -11.65 -22.94 0.15
C PHE A 25 -10.55 -21.95 0.53
N ALA A 26 -9.37 -22.45 0.92
CA ALA A 26 -8.22 -21.63 1.22
C ALA A 26 -7.73 -20.84 -0.01
N ALA A 27 -7.75 -21.44 -1.20
CA ALA A 27 -7.40 -20.77 -2.45
C ALA A 27 -8.36 -19.62 -2.79
N VAL A 28 -9.68 -19.85 -2.64
CA VAL A 28 -10.70 -18.81 -2.86
C VAL A 28 -10.54 -17.66 -1.87
N LEU A 29 -10.34 -17.95 -0.58
CA LEU A 29 -10.10 -16.91 0.43
C LEU A 29 -8.83 -16.11 0.14
N SER A 30 -7.75 -16.81 -0.25
CA SER A 30 -6.49 -16.16 -0.62
C SER A 30 -6.68 -15.23 -1.81
N TRP A 31 -7.40 -15.66 -2.84
CA TRP A 31 -7.74 -14.83 -3.99
C TRP A 31 -8.55 -13.59 -3.57
N GLN A 32 -9.57 -13.76 -2.72
CA GLN A 32 -10.37 -12.63 -2.24
C GLN A 32 -9.53 -11.61 -1.46
N VAL A 33 -8.64 -12.06 -0.59
CA VAL A 33 -7.74 -11.17 0.16
C VAL A 33 -6.76 -10.46 -0.78
N ILE A 34 -6.19 -11.16 -1.76
CA ILE A 34 -5.28 -10.56 -2.76
C ILE A 34 -6.00 -9.48 -3.57
N GLN A 35 -7.23 -9.74 -4.03
CA GLN A 35 -8.01 -8.76 -4.78
C GLN A 35 -8.40 -7.57 -3.91
N ALA A 36 -8.80 -7.80 -2.65
CA ALA A 36 -9.14 -6.75 -1.70
C ALA A 36 -7.93 -5.85 -1.38
N GLN A 37 -6.74 -6.43 -1.25
CA GLN A 37 -5.49 -5.68 -1.08
C GLN A 37 -5.01 -5.03 -2.38
N GLY A 38 -5.34 -5.61 -3.54
CA GLY A 38 -4.90 -5.14 -4.86
C GLY A 38 -5.33 -3.71 -5.16
N SER A 39 -6.56 -3.33 -4.78
CA SER A 39 -7.03 -1.95 -4.96
C SER A 39 -6.23 -0.95 -4.10
N VAL A 40 -5.96 -1.27 -2.82
CA VAL A 40 -5.12 -0.41 -1.97
C VAL A 40 -3.72 -0.27 -2.55
N ARG A 41 -3.11 -1.37 -3.00
CA ARG A 41 -1.79 -1.38 -3.62
C ARG A 41 -1.74 -0.49 -4.86
N ASN A 42 -2.77 -0.56 -5.70
CA ASN A 42 -2.85 0.25 -6.91
C ASN A 42 -3.03 1.74 -6.57
N ASN A 43 -3.93 2.06 -5.65
CA ASN A 43 -4.14 3.43 -5.18
C ASN A 43 -2.85 3.99 -4.55
N LEU A 44 -2.17 3.20 -3.73
CA LEU A 44 -0.91 3.59 -3.15
C LEU A 44 0.16 3.85 -4.24
N SER A 45 0.26 2.97 -5.25
CA SER A 45 1.18 3.17 -6.38
C SER A 45 0.92 4.46 -7.14
N ILE A 46 -0.35 4.85 -7.34
CA ILE A 46 -0.72 6.13 -7.96
C ILE A 46 -0.11 7.30 -7.18
N ALA A 47 -0.29 7.32 -5.86
CA ALA A 47 0.24 8.40 -5.03
C ALA A 47 1.77 8.44 -5.06
N LEU A 48 2.43 7.30 -4.89
CA LEU A 48 3.89 7.23 -4.87
C LEU A 48 4.52 7.61 -6.19
N ASN A 49 3.99 7.12 -7.31
CA ASN A 49 4.49 7.49 -8.64
C ASN A 49 4.33 9.00 -8.89
N SER A 50 3.22 9.59 -8.43
CA SER A 50 2.97 11.03 -8.56
C SER A 50 3.97 11.84 -7.74
N MET A 51 4.21 11.43 -6.49
CA MET A 51 5.16 12.08 -5.61
C MET A 51 6.60 11.91 -6.10
N ASP A 52 6.97 10.73 -6.61
CA ASP A 52 8.30 10.42 -7.13
C ASP A 52 8.61 11.26 -8.38
N PHE A 53 7.65 11.35 -9.31
CA PHE A 53 7.78 12.22 -10.48
C PHE A 53 8.04 13.68 -10.09
N LEU A 54 7.34 14.19 -9.07
CA LEU A 54 7.53 15.56 -8.61
C LEU A 54 8.83 15.75 -7.84
N HIS A 55 9.23 14.79 -7.04
CA HIS A 55 10.51 14.81 -6.34
C HIS A 55 11.67 14.84 -7.34
N GLN A 56 11.67 13.95 -8.34
CA GLN A 56 12.67 13.93 -9.41
C GLN A 56 12.70 15.27 -10.15
N ARG A 57 11.53 15.82 -10.49
CA ARG A 57 11.44 17.12 -11.14
C ARG A 57 11.99 18.26 -10.27
N GLN A 58 11.77 18.24 -8.95
CA GLN A 58 12.38 19.20 -8.04
C GLN A 58 13.91 19.06 -8.02
N MET A 59 14.41 17.82 -7.96
CA MET A 59 15.85 17.53 -8.00
C MET A 59 16.51 17.97 -9.33
N ASP A 60 15.80 17.89 -10.45
CA ASP A 60 16.30 18.34 -11.75
C ASP A 60 16.36 19.86 -11.88
N LEU A 61 15.42 20.57 -11.24
CA LEU A 61 15.32 22.03 -11.30
C LEU A 61 16.16 22.73 -10.23
N GLU A 62 16.44 22.05 -9.11
CA GLU A 62 17.18 22.61 -7.99
C GLU A 62 18.70 22.50 -8.20
N ASN A 63 19.37 23.64 -8.13
CA ASN A 63 20.81 23.77 -8.32
C ASN A 63 21.55 23.98 -7.00
N ASP A 64 20.87 24.35 -5.91
CA ASP A 64 21.47 24.50 -4.60
C ASP A 64 21.73 23.12 -3.94
N PRO A 65 23.00 22.74 -3.67
CA PRO A 65 23.32 21.47 -3.04
C PRO A 65 22.70 21.27 -1.65
N ALA A 66 22.51 22.35 -0.88
CA ALA A 66 21.91 22.25 0.45
C ALA A 66 20.44 21.88 0.37
N VAL A 67 19.70 22.52 -0.55
CA VAL A 67 18.28 22.22 -0.79
C VAL A 67 18.12 20.82 -1.38
N ARG A 68 18.97 20.42 -2.33
CA ARG A 68 18.96 19.05 -2.87
C ARG A 68 19.15 17.98 -1.79
N ASN A 69 20.06 18.20 -0.85
CA ASN A 69 20.27 17.29 0.27
C ASN A 69 19.02 17.20 1.16
N GLU A 70 18.34 18.32 1.42
CA GLU A 70 17.10 18.33 2.19
C GLU A 70 15.98 17.56 1.46
N LEU A 71 15.80 17.81 0.16
CA LEU A 71 14.84 17.09 -0.69
C LEU A 71 15.11 15.58 -0.68
N GLN A 72 16.38 15.18 -0.83
CA GLN A 72 16.78 13.78 -0.85
C GLN A 72 16.61 13.11 0.51
N SER A 73 16.91 13.80 1.61
CA SER A 73 16.70 13.29 2.97
C SER A 73 15.22 13.07 3.29
N ALA A 74 14.36 14.02 2.92
CA ALA A 74 12.91 13.91 3.10
C ALA A 74 12.31 12.73 2.32
N TRP A 75 12.83 12.49 1.11
CA TRP A 75 12.47 11.34 0.30
C TRP A 75 12.97 10.02 0.90
N ALA A 76 14.22 9.97 1.37
CA ALA A 76 14.85 8.76 1.90
C ALA A 76 14.27 8.29 3.25
N GLU A 77 13.99 9.21 4.17
CA GLU A 77 13.55 8.86 5.54
C GLU A 77 12.05 8.58 5.63
N HIS A 78 11.25 9.32 4.88
CA HIS A 78 9.79 9.33 5.07
C HIS A 78 9.01 9.17 3.77
N ARG A 79 9.70 9.00 2.63
CA ARG A 79 9.11 8.95 1.29
C ARG A 79 8.12 10.11 1.11
N ALA A 80 8.53 11.26 1.64
CA ALA A 80 7.69 12.42 1.79
C ALA A 80 8.07 13.46 0.73
N LEU A 81 7.07 14.03 0.08
CA LEU A 81 7.29 15.11 -0.87
C LEU A 81 7.43 16.42 -0.10
N TRP A 82 8.57 17.09 -0.24
CA TRP A 82 8.77 18.43 0.31
C TRP A 82 8.10 19.47 -0.58
N VAL A 83 7.18 20.24 -0.02
CA VAL A 83 6.43 21.32 -0.72
C VAL A 83 6.35 22.60 0.12
N GLY A 84 7.02 22.63 1.28
CA GLY A 84 7.13 23.79 2.14
C GLY A 84 5.79 24.29 2.67
N SER A 85 5.63 25.61 2.76
CA SER A 85 4.45 26.27 3.32
C SER A 85 3.14 25.98 2.56
N ASP A 86 3.23 25.55 1.31
CA ASP A 86 2.05 25.24 0.48
C ASP A 86 1.59 23.78 0.61
N ALA A 87 2.14 23.01 1.55
CA ALA A 87 1.86 21.59 1.71
C ALA A 87 0.37 21.23 1.82
N GLN A 88 -0.40 22.04 2.56
CA GLN A 88 -1.84 21.83 2.69
C GLN A 88 -2.56 21.98 1.34
N ARG A 89 -2.18 22.99 0.54
CA ARG A 89 -2.79 23.25 -0.78
C ARG A 89 -2.46 22.13 -1.76
N TRP A 90 -1.21 21.69 -1.76
CA TRP A 90 -0.75 20.56 -2.57
C TRP A 90 -1.43 19.25 -2.18
N ALA A 91 -1.56 18.96 -0.88
CA ALA A 91 -2.25 17.76 -0.40
C ALA A 91 -3.71 17.72 -0.85
N LEU A 92 -4.43 18.85 -0.79
CA LEU A 92 -5.80 18.94 -1.27
C LEU A 92 -5.90 18.75 -2.80
N ALA A 93 -4.97 19.31 -3.56
CA ALA A 93 -4.91 19.12 -5.01
C ALA A 93 -4.66 17.65 -5.38
N PHE A 94 -3.69 17.01 -4.72
CA PHE A 94 -3.43 15.58 -4.91
C PHE A 94 -4.62 14.71 -4.55
N LEU A 95 -5.31 14.99 -3.44
CA LEU A 95 -6.49 14.23 -3.05
C LEU A 95 -7.58 14.27 -4.11
N GLY A 96 -7.78 15.42 -4.76
CA GLY A 96 -8.73 15.56 -5.86
C GLY A 96 -8.36 14.69 -7.06
N GLU A 97 -7.11 14.74 -7.50
CA GLU A 97 -6.64 13.99 -8.67
C GLU A 97 -6.53 12.49 -8.39
N TRP A 98 -5.99 12.10 -7.24
CA TRP A 98 -5.83 10.71 -6.86
C TRP A 98 -7.17 10.02 -6.64
N ASN A 99 -8.15 10.66 -5.98
CA ASN A 99 -9.47 10.05 -5.82
C ASN A 99 -10.25 9.94 -7.14
N LYS A 100 -9.97 10.78 -8.15
CA LYS A 100 -10.52 10.60 -9.51
C LYS A 100 -9.87 9.42 -10.24
N ALA A 101 -8.57 9.20 -10.03
CA ALA A 101 -7.81 8.12 -10.64
C ALA A 101 -7.97 6.76 -9.91
N ALA A 102 -8.49 6.77 -8.68
CA ALA A 102 -8.69 5.58 -7.87
C ALA A 102 -9.68 4.61 -8.52
N VAL A 103 -9.33 3.32 -8.53
CA VAL A 103 -10.13 2.28 -9.21
C VAL A 103 -11.40 1.92 -8.43
N ALA A 104 -11.37 2.07 -7.10
CA ALA A 104 -12.49 2.07 -6.16
C ALA A 104 -11.93 2.05 -4.73
N PRO A 105 -12.68 2.45 -3.69
CA PRO A 105 -12.31 2.16 -2.31
C PRO A 105 -12.20 0.65 -2.10
N ALA A 106 -11.09 0.19 -1.55
CA ALA A 106 -10.89 -1.22 -1.26
C ALA A 106 -11.81 -1.70 -0.13
N CYS A 107 -12.06 -3.01 -0.06
CA CYS A 107 -12.80 -3.66 1.03
C CYS A 107 -14.26 -3.20 1.22
N GLY A 108 -14.88 -2.62 0.20
CA GLY A 108 -16.23 -2.09 0.30
C GLY A 108 -16.33 -0.84 1.17
N ALA A 109 -15.20 -0.16 1.42
CA ALA A 109 -15.18 1.11 2.13
C ALA A 109 -16.08 2.14 1.42
N LYS A 110 -16.83 2.92 2.21
CA LYS A 110 -17.71 3.98 1.69
C LYS A 110 -16.99 5.32 1.56
N ALA A 111 -15.86 5.46 2.26
CA ALA A 111 -15.04 6.66 2.18
C ALA A 111 -14.12 6.62 0.94
N PRO A 112 -13.62 7.78 0.47
CA PRO A 112 -12.68 7.84 -0.62
C PRO A 112 -11.42 6.99 -0.37
N ALA A 113 -10.76 6.56 -1.44
CA ALA A 113 -9.53 5.77 -1.36
C ALA A 113 -8.40 6.52 -0.64
N PHE A 114 -8.31 7.83 -0.89
CA PHE A 114 -7.33 8.71 -0.26
C PHE A 114 -8.00 9.65 0.73
N VAL A 115 -7.48 9.68 1.96
CA VAL A 115 -8.04 10.43 3.09
C VAL A 115 -6.99 11.40 3.62
N LEU A 116 -7.37 12.67 3.79
CA LEU A 116 -6.49 13.67 4.41
C LEU A 116 -6.41 13.48 5.92
N GLY A 117 -5.22 13.60 6.47
CA GLY A 117 -4.97 13.67 7.91
C GLY A 117 -4.22 12.46 8.45
N LYS A 118 -4.06 12.46 9.77
CA LYS A 118 -3.43 11.35 10.48
C LYS A 118 -4.35 10.14 10.45
N ALA A 119 -3.79 8.96 10.16
CA ALA A 119 -4.54 7.72 10.25
C ALA A 119 -5.07 7.50 11.68
N PRO A 120 -6.33 7.08 11.85
CA PRO A 120 -6.89 6.79 13.16
C PRO A 120 -6.14 5.63 13.82
N GLU A 121 -6.07 5.63 15.15
CA GLU A 121 -5.42 4.56 15.92
C GLU A 121 -6.17 3.23 15.80
N ASN A 122 -7.49 3.29 15.56
CA ASN A 122 -8.31 2.13 15.27
C ASN A 122 -7.93 1.50 13.92
N ARG A 123 -7.42 0.27 13.97
CA ARG A 123 -7.02 -0.50 12.77
C ARG A 123 -8.15 -0.69 11.78
N GLN A 124 -9.37 -0.93 12.25
CA GLN A 124 -10.51 -1.20 11.38
C GLN A 124 -10.94 0.05 10.60
N GLU A 125 -10.79 1.24 11.19
CA GLU A 125 -11.15 2.51 10.55
C GLU A 125 -10.13 2.96 9.49
N ARG A 126 -8.85 2.58 9.65
CA ARG A 126 -7.82 2.89 8.65
C ARG A 126 -7.62 1.82 7.61
N ALA A 127 -8.13 0.60 7.83
CA ALA A 127 -8.00 -0.50 6.89
C ALA A 127 -8.49 -0.08 5.50
N CYS A 128 -7.76 -0.50 4.48
CA CYS A 128 -8.15 -0.30 3.08
C CYS A 128 -8.15 1.14 2.57
N HIS A 129 -7.51 2.05 3.31
CA HIS A 129 -7.34 3.45 2.95
C HIS A 129 -5.87 3.82 2.76
N VAL A 130 -5.67 4.86 1.97
CA VAL A 130 -4.38 5.55 1.85
C VAL A 130 -4.52 6.90 2.55
N TYR A 131 -3.78 7.09 3.63
CA TYR A 131 -3.78 8.34 4.38
C TYR A 131 -2.69 9.28 3.87
N VAL A 132 -3.07 10.55 3.73
CA VAL A 132 -2.20 11.63 3.28
C VAL A 132 -2.03 12.59 4.45
N ALA A 133 -0.84 12.58 5.06
CA ALA A 133 -0.51 13.45 6.18
C ALA A 133 0.34 14.63 5.71
N VAL A 134 0.09 15.80 6.29
CA VAL A 134 0.95 16.99 6.13
C VAL A 134 1.72 17.17 7.43
N VAL A 135 3.04 17.09 7.35
CA VAL A 135 3.94 17.18 8.51
C VAL A 135 5.09 18.10 8.15
N ASP A 136 5.22 19.24 8.84
CA ASP A 136 6.34 20.18 8.68
C ASP A 136 6.65 20.57 7.22
N GLY A 137 5.62 20.84 6.41
CA GLY A 137 5.78 21.19 5.00
C GLY A 137 6.03 20.00 4.05
N ARG A 138 5.92 18.78 4.57
CA ARG A 138 6.03 17.52 3.82
C ARG A 138 4.66 16.89 3.65
N ILE A 139 4.46 16.24 2.52
CA ILE A 139 3.32 15.36 2.27
C ILE A 139 3.81 13.92 2.41
N GLN A 140 3.22 13.18 3.34
CA GLN A 140 3.49 11.77 3.59
C GLN A 140 2.28 10.95 3.20
N VAL A 141 2.52 9.76 2.63
CA VAL A 141 1.44 8.87 2.21
C VAL A 141 1.66 7.46 2.78
N THR A 142 0.64 6.96 3.50
CA THR A 142 0.67 5.62 4.10
C THR A 142 -0.55 4.82 3.67
N GLY A 143 -0.33 3.73 2.95
CA GLY A 143 -1.38 2.74 2.64
C GLY A 143 -1.55 1.72 3.76
N TYR A 144 -2.79 1.30 4.03
CA TYR A 144 -3.12 0.28 5.01
C TYR A 144 -3.87 -0.90 4.39
N ASP A 145 -3.45 -2.11 4.75
CA ASP A 145 -4.03 -3.34 4.23
C ASP A 145 -5.45 -3.61 4.76
N THR A 146 -5.99 -4.79 4.43
CA THR A 146 -7.32 -5.25 4.86
C THR A 146 -7.49 -5.39 6.38
N GLN A 147 -6.41 -5.36 7.14
CA GLN A 147 -6.39 -5.48 8.60
C GLN A 147 -5.95 -4.17 9.28
N GLY A 148 -5.71 -3.10 8.52
CA GLY A 148 -5.22 -1.83 9.05
C GLY A 148 -3.73 -1.84 9.42
N ALA A 149 -2.97 -2.81 8.90
CA ALA A 149 -1.52 -2.82 9.00
C ALA A 149 -0.92 -1.92 7.91
N ALA A 150 0.11 -1.14 8.26
CA ALA A 150 0.80 -0.30 7.29
C ALA A 150 1.46 -1.17 6.22
N MET A 151 1.36 -0.74 4.96
CA MET A 151 1.83 -1.51 3.82
C MET A 151 3.30 -1.22 3.46
N ASP A 152 4.13 -0.85 4.44
CA ASP A 152 5.51 -0.38 4.24
C ASP A 152 6.37 -1.34 3.38
N ASN A 153 6.15 -2.65 3.52
CA ASN A 153 6.83 -3.69 2.73
C ASN A 153 6.50 -3.65 1.22
N PHE A 154 5.31 -3.21 0.81
CA PHE A 154 4.96 -3.06 -0.60
C PHE A 154 5.79 -1.94 -1.25
N TYR A 155 6.16 -0.93 -0.47
CA TYR A 155 7.02 0.15 -0.93
C TYR A 155 8.47 -0.29 -1.11
N GLU A 156 9.00 -1.15 -0.23
CA GLU A 156 10.33 -1.75 -0.40
C GLU A 156 10.38 -2.63 -1.66
N SER A 157 9.27 -3.28 -2.02
CA SER A 157 9.21 -4.10 -3.24
C SER A 157 9.12 -3.27 -4.53
N LEU A 158 8.51 -2.07 -4.48
CA LEU A 158 8.41 -1.17 -5.64
C LEU A 158 9.66 -0.32 -5.85
N TYR A 159 10.41 -0.04 -4.78
CA TYR A 159 11.62 0.77 -4.81
C TYR A 159 12.69 0.14 -3.89
N PRO A 160 13.41 -0.89 -4.36
CA PRO A 160 14.50 -1.49 -3.59
C PRO A 160 15.68 -0.51 -3.56
N PHE A 161 15.77 0.32 -2.52
CA PHE A 161 16.97 1.12 -2.28
C PHE A 161 18.04 0.23 -1.62
N HIS A 162 19.24 0.22 -2.19
CA HIS A 162 20.44 -0.09 -1.40
C HIS A 162 20.81 1.11 -0.55
N VAL A 163 21.45 0.84 0.59
CA VAL A 163 21.96 1.77 1.61
C VAL A 163 22.93 2.83 1.04
N ASP A 164 23.24 2.76 -0.26
CA ASP A 164 24.31 3.49 -0.92
C ASP A 164 23.77 4.57 -1.90
N GLY A 165 22.46 4.81 -1.96
CA GLY A 165 21.87 6.00 -2.59
C GLY A 165 21.81 6.02 -4.12
N ASN A 166 21.90 4.88 -4.80
CA ASN A 166 21.81 4.82 -6.27
C ASN A 166 20.52 4.09 -6.74
N PRO A 167 19.68 4.67 -7.61
CA PRO A 167 18.48 3.99 -8.14
C PRO A 167 18.85 2.93 -9.19
N THR A 168 18.20 1.77 -9.12
CA THR A 168 18.31 0.72 -10.14
C THR A 168 17.45 1.09 -11.35
N ARG A 169 18.12 1.27 -12.49
CA ARG A 169 17.52 1.06 -13.81
C ARG A 169 18.06 -0.24 -14.39
#